data_AF-A0A495RZZ8-F1
#
_entry.id   AF-A0A495RZZ8-F1
#
_cell.length_a   1.000
_cell.length_b   1.000
_cell.length_c   1.000
_cell.angle_alpha   90.00
_cell.angle_beta   90.00
_cell.angle_gamma   90.00
#
_symmetry.space_group_name_H-M   'P 1'
#
loop_
_entity.id
_entity.type
_entity.pdbx_description
1 polymer ?
#
loop_
_entity_poly.entity_id
_entity_poly.type
_entity_poly.pdbx_seq_one_letter_code
_entity_poly.pdbx_strand_id
1 'polypeptide(L)'
;MPYRNQATVAAWVRDYLDDRRVDPSFVSVLEKDFTPGPESGLVVVALSNASTVTYIQPIVTDGQARWMVTFEPRTEGFDLDAAGVARLSADLSALADLCGYLQERTEQAIADASTAAV
;
A
#
# COMPACT_ATOMS: atom_id res chain seq x y z
N MET A 1 -1.29 -3.95 -16.92
CA MET A 1 -2.31 -4.22 -15.88
C MET A 1 -2.44 -2.99 -14.99
N PRO A 2 -3.66 -2.61 -14.55
CA PRO A 2 -3.93 -1.33 -13.88
C PRO A 2 -3.15 -1.14 -12.56
N TYR A 3 -3.02 -2.20 -11.77
CA TYR A 3 -2.25 -2.21 -10.51
C TYR A 3 -0.73 -2.02 -10.67
N ARG A 4 -0.23 -2.04 -11.91
CA ARG A 4 1.18 -1.84 -12.23
C ARG A 4 1.50 -0.41 -12.69
N ASN A 5 0.47 0.41 -12.91
CA ASN A 5 0.59 1.81 -13.29
C ASN A 5 0.56 2.70 -12.03
N GLN A 6 1.64 3.44 -11.78
CA GLN A 6 1.76 4.30 -10.61
C GLN A 6 0.66 5.37 -10.55
N ALA A 7 0.32 6.03 -11.66
CA ALA A 7 -0.72 7.05 -11.69
C ALA A 7 -2.10 6.48 -11.30
N THR A 8 -2.37 5.22 -11.68
CA THR A 8 -3.61 4.52 -11.29
C THR A 8 -3.61 4.21 -9.79
N VAL A 9 -2.50 3.67 -9.26
CA VAL A 9 -2.38 3.39 -7.82
C VAL A 9 -2.42 4.68 -7.00
N ALA A 10 -1.77 5.75 -7.45
CA ALA A 10 -1.80 7.06 -6.81
C ALA A 10 -3.21 7.67 -6.80
N ALA A 11 -3.99 7.49 -7.86
CA ALA A 11 -5.39 7.89 -7.87
C ALA A 11 -6.20 7.10 -6.84
N TRP A 12 -6.05 5.77 -6.79
CA TRP A 12 -6.74 4.94 -5.81
C TRP A 12 -6.38 5.30 -4.38
N VAL A 13 -5.10 5.54 -4.08
CA VAL A 13 -4.66 5.99 -2.75
C VAL A 13 -5.28 7.34 -2.42
N ARG A 14 -5.36 8.27 -3.37
CA ARG A 14 -6.02 9.58 -3.15
C ARG A 14 -7.51 9.40 -2.85
N ASP A 15 -8.21 8.59 -3.63
CA ASP A 15 -9.63 8.28 -3.42
C ASP A 15 -9.85 7.70 -2.01
N TYR A 16 -8.98 6.77 -1.57
CA TYR A 16 -9.03 6.20 -0.23
C TYR A 16 -8.84 7.25 0.88
N LEU A 17 -7.85 8.14 0.72
CA LEU A 17 -7.55 9.18 1.70
C LEU A 17 -8.70 10.19 1.82
N ASP A 18 -9.29 10.59 0.69
CA ASP A 18 -10.44 11.50 0.63
C ASP A 18 -11.69 10.87 1.29
N ASP A 19 -11.98 9.60 0.97
CA ASP A 19 -13.12 8.86 1.52
C ASP A 19 -13.00 8.65 3.04
N ARG A 20 -11.79 8.41 3.54
CA ARG A 20 -11.53 8.12 4.96
C ARG A 20 -11.15 9.37 5.76
N ARG A 21 -11.00 10.53 5.12
CA ARG A 21 -10.50 11.79 5.70
C ARG A 21 -9.18 11.61 6.45
N VAL A 22 -8.30 10.79 5.89
CA VAL A 22 -6.96 10.52 6.43
C VAL A 22 -6.00 11.58 5.90
N ASP A 23 -5.09 12.05 6.75
CA ASP A 23 -4.09 13.03 6.35
C ASP A 23 -3.12 12.41 5.32
N PRO A 24 -2.97 13.02 4.13
CA PRO A 24 -2.12 12.49 3.07
C PRO A 24 -0.62 12.45 3.42
N SER A 25 -0.18 13.13 4.47
CA SER A 25 1.22 13.09 4.93
C SER A 25 1.65 11.71 5.46
N PHE A 26 0.71 10.83 5.80
CA PHE A 26 1.00 9.47 6.26
C PHE A 26 1.29 8.47 5.13
N VAL A 27 0.92 8.79 3.88
CA VAL A 27 1.03 7.85 2.75
C VAL A 27 1.64 8.55 1.54
N SER A 28 2.73 7.99 1.02
CA SER A 28 3.41 8.47 -0.18
C SER A 28 3.51 7.37 -1.22
N VAL A 29 3.05 7.61 -2.45
CA VAL A 29 3.18 6.67 -3.56
C VAL A 29 4.45 7.01 -4.33
N LEU A 30 5.44 6.11 -4.31
CA LEU A 30 6.73 6.33 -4.96
C LEU A 30 6.86 5.49 -6.24
N GLU A 31 7.65 5.99 -7.20
CA GLU A 31 8.19 5.13 -8.27
C GLU A 31 9.28 4.23 -7.68
N LYS A 32 9.31 2.97 -8.10
CA LYS A 32 10.32 2.00 -7.68
C LYS A 32 11.51 2.05 -8.63
N ASP A 33 12.65 2.58 -8.20
CA ASP A 33 13.95 2.43 -8.89
C ASP A 33 14.94 1.70 -7.97
N PHE A 34 15.58 0.60 -8.39
CA PHE A 34 16.81 0.65 -9.19
C PHE A 34 16.89 -0.45 -10.28
N THR A 35 15.86 -0.64 -11.10
CA THR A 35 16.05 -1.20 -12.45
C THR A 35 14.94 -0.68 -13.36
N PRO A 36 15.26 -0.09 -14.53
CA PRO A 36 14.24 0.35 -15.48
C PRO A 36 13.41 -0.86 -15.94
N GLY A 37 12.12 -0.86 -15.58
CA GLY A 37 11.15 -1.85 -16.01
C GLY A 37 9.72 -1.36 -15.74
N PRO A 38 8.77 -1.52 -16.68
CA PRO A 38 7.49 -0.79 -16.71
C PRO A 38 6.44 -1.21 -15.64
N GLU A 39 6.82 -1.83 -14.51
CA GLU A 39 5.89 -2.66 -13.73
C GLU A 39 6.08 -2.58 -12.20
N SER A 40 5.36 -1.68 -11.50
CA SER A 40 4.68 -1.89 -10.18
C SER A 40 4.54 -0.62 -9.34
N GLY A 41 3.30 -0.30 -8.90
CA GLY A 41 3.03 0.79 -7.97
C GLY A 41 3.47 0.44 -6.55
N LEU A 42 4.51 1.10 -6.05
CA LEU A 42 4.97 0.99 -4.68
C LEU A 42 4.30 2.07 -3.83
N VAL A 43 3.63 1.66 -2.75
CA VAL A 43 3.03 2.59 -1.79
C VAL A 43 3.87 2.56 -0.53
N VAL A 44 4.52 3.67 -0.19
CA VAL A 44 5.26 3.83 1.06
C VAL A 44 4.34 4.45 2.10
N VAL A 45 4.31 3.86 3.29
CA VAL A 45 3.49 4.32 4.41
C VAL A 45 4.39 4.70 5.57
N ALA A 46 4.22 5.92 6.07
CA ALA A 46 4.87 6.39 7.27
C ALA A 46 3.98 6.06 8.47
N LEU A 47 4.47 5.20 9.37
CA LEU A 47 3.79 4.90 10.63
C LEU A 47 4.15 5.98 11.66
N SER A 48 3.18 6.49 12.41
CA SER A 48 3.33 7.65 13.30
C SER A 48 4.41 7.42 14.36
N ASN A 49 4.56 6.17 14.83
CA ASN A 49 5.39 5.81 15.98
C ASN A 49 6.40 4.68 15.71
N ALA A 50 6.53 4.23 14.47
CA ALA A 50 7.54 3.25 14.09
C ALA A 50 8.48 3.89 13.07
N SER A 51 9.74 4.08 13.47
CA SER A 51 10.85 4.42 12.57
C SER A 51 11.26 3.25 11.68
N THR A 52 10.27 2.53 11.15
CA THR A 52 10.42 1.42 10.21
C THR A 52 9.90 1.86 8.86
N VAL A 53 10.73 1.69 7.84
CA VAL A 53 10.26 1.81 6.45
C VAL A 53 9.24 0.70 6.20
N THR A 54 8.01 1.11 5.94
CA THR A 54 6.90 0.20 5.66
C THR A 54 6.36 0.52 4.28
N TYR A 55 6.19 -0.51 3.45
CA TYR A 55 5.63 -0.34 2.12
C TYR A 55 4.67 -1.46 1.76
N ILE A 56 3.79 -1.14 0.81
CA ILE A 56 2.83 -2.04 0.19
C ILE A 56 3.20 -2.14 -1.28
N GLN A 57 3.31 -3.36 -1.79
CA GLN A 57 3.55 -3.62 -3.21
C GLN A 57 2.71 -4.80 -3.70
N PRO A 58 2.33 -4.83 -4.99
CA PRO A 58 1.73 -6.00 -5.57
C PRO A 58 2.81 -7.05 -5.83
N ILE A 59 2.55 -8.29 -5.40
CA ILE A 59 3.31 -9.47 -5.81
C ILE A 59 2.43 -10.32 -6.73
N VAL A 60 3.03 -10.99 -7.71
CA VAL A 60 2.32 -11.95 -8.54
C VAL A 60 2.67 -13.35 -8.05
N THR A 61 1.66 -14.08 -7.61
CA THR A 61 1.79 -15.48 -7.16
C THR A 61 0.73 -16.30 -7.89
N ASP A 62 1.13 -17.38 -8.54
CA ASP A 62 0.23 -18.25 -9.33
C ASP A 62 -0.61 -17.49 -10.37
N GLY A 63 -0.02 -16.45 -10.98
CA GLY A 63 -0.69 -15.60 -11.97
C GLY A 63 -1.69 -14.59 -11.40
N GLN A 64 -1.91 -14.58 -10.09
CA GLN A 64 -2.80 -13.63 -9.40
C GLN A 64 -2.00 -12.51 -8.73
N ALA A 65 -2.48 -11.28 -8.84
CA ALA A 65 -1.90 -10.14 -8.16
C ALA A 65 -2.41 -10.07 -6.72
N ARG A 66 -1.48 -10.03 -5.77
CA ARG A 66 -1.77 -9.89 -4.34
C ARG A 66 -0.98 -8.74 -3.75
N TRP A 67 -1.63 -7.83 -3.05
CA TRP A 67 -0.92 -6.79 -2.31
C TRP A 67 -0.33 -7.36 -1.03
N MET A 68 0.93 -7.01 -0.76
CA MET A 68 1.67 -7.43 0.42
C MET A 68 2.28 -6.22 1.10
N VAL A 69 2.18 -6.21 2.43
CA VAL A 69 2.84 -5.25 3.30
C VAL A 69 4.21 -5.83 3.70
N THR A 70 5.26 -5.03 3.59
CA THR A 70 6.59 -5.38 4.10
C THR A 70 7.02 -4.34 5.12
N PHE A 71 7.48 -4.85 6.27
CA PHE A 71 8.13 -4.06 7.32
C PHE A 71 9.63 -4.34 7.22
N GLU A 72 10.40 -3.33 6.83
CA GLU A 72 11.85 -3.50 6.74
C GLU A 72 12.46 -3.76 8.13
N PRO A 73 13.47 -4.65 8.22
CA PRO A 73 14.11 -4.95 9.49
C PRO A 73 14.78 -3.69 10.06
N ARG A 74 14.68 -3.54 11.38
CA ARG A 74 15.36 -2.48 12.13
C ARG A 74 16.68 -2.99 12.67
N THR A 75 17.68 -2.12 12.72
CA THR A 75 18.96 -2.38 13.41
C THR A 75 18.82 -2.37 14.93
N GLU A 76 17.85 -1.61 15.47
CA GLU A 76 17.59 -1.49 16.91
C GLU A 76 16.11 -1.66 17.22
N GLY A 77 15.82 -2.30 18.36
CA GLY A 77 14.50 -2.32 18.96
C GLY A 77 14.03 -0.91 19.35
N PHE A 78 12.76 -0.78 19.70
CA PHE A 78 12.21 0.45 20.25
C PHE A 78 11.20 0.12 21.33
N ASP A 79 11.22 0.94 22.37
CA ASP A 79 10.31 0.82 23.49
C ASP A 79 9.10 1.73 23.27
N LEU A 80 7.91 1.19 23.55
CA LEU A 80 6.67 1.94 23.53
C LEU A 80 5.96 1.75 24.87
N ASP A 81 5.40 2.81 25.41
CA ASP A 81 4.42 2.71 26.47
C ASP A 81 3.05 2.27 25.92
N ALA A 82 2.06 2.11 26.80
CA ALA A 82 0.73 1.66 26.40
C ALA A 82 0.07 2.58 25.36
N ALA A 83 0.29 3.90 25.44
CA ALA A 83 -0.25 4.86 24.48
C ALA A 83 0.45 4.72 23.11
N GLY A 84 1.77 4.51 23.11
CA GLY A 84 2.56 4.25 21.92
C GLY A 84 2.13 2.97 21.20
N VAL A 85 1.89 1.89 21.93
CA VAL A 85 1.40 0.61 21.38
C VAL A 85 -0.01 0.78 20.79
N ALA A 86 -0.91 1.49 21.48
CA ALA A 86 -2.26 1.76 20.98
C ALA A 86 -2.24 2.54 19.65
N ARG A 87 -1.36 3.54 19.54
CA ARG A 87 -1.16 4.32 18.31
C ARG A 87 -0.62 3.44 17.18
N LEU A 88 0.40 2.61 17.44
CA LEU A 88 0.94 1.69 16.45
C LEU A 88 -0.13 0.69 15.97
N SER A 89 -0.98 0.18 16.86
CA SER A 89 -2.09 -0.69 16.49
C SER A 89 -3.09 0.01 15.56
N ALA A 90 -3.38 1.28 15.78
CA ALA A 90 -4.23 2.06 14.89
C ALA A 90 -3.58 2.25 13.51
N ASP A 91 -2.28 2.57 13.48
CA ASP A 91 -1.53 2.70 12.23
C ASP A 91 -1.52 1.37 11.43
N LEU A 92 -1.30 0.24 12.11
CA LEU A 92 -1.34 -1.10 11.49
C LEU A 92 -2.74 -1.48 10.97
N SER A 93 -3.79 -1.03 11.65
CA SER A 93 -5.18 -1.24 11.19
C SER A 93 -5.44 -0.44 9.91
N ALA A 94 -5.06 0.83 9.88
CA ALA A 94 -5.18 1.68 8.69
C ALA A 94 -4.37 1.14 7.51
N LEU A 95 -3.19 0.57 7.78
CA LEU A 95 -2.34 -0.07 6.79
C LEU A 95 -2.98 -1.34 6.21
N ALA A 96 -3.60 -2.17 7.05
CA ALA A 96 -4.33 -3.35 6.60
C ALA A 96 -5.53 -2.97 5.74
N ASP A 97 -6.29 -1.95 6.14
CA ASP A 97 -7.44 -1.42 5.40
C ASP A 97 -7.02 -0.89 4.02
N LEU A 98 -5.93 -0.12 3.94
CA LEU A 98 -5.38 0.37 2.67
C LEU A 98 -4.93 -0.79 1.76
N CYS A 99 -4.26 -1.80 2.31
CA CYS A 99 -3.84 -2.98 1.56
C CYS A 99 -5.05 -3.75 0.99
N GLY A 100 -6.11 -3.93 1.79
CA GLY A 100 -7.37 -4.53 1.35
C GLY A 100 -8.06 -3.73 0.25
N TYR A 101 -8.16 -2.41 0.43
CA TYR A 101 -8.73 -1.52 -0.58
C TYR A 101 -7.98 -1.61 -1.92
N LEU A 102 -6.65 -1.61 -1.90
CA LEU A 102 -5.84 -1.76 -3.11
C LEU A 102 -6.06 -3.13 -3.79
N GLN A 103 -6.29 -4.19 -3.01
CA GLN A 103 -6.64 -5.51 -3.53
C GLN A 103 -8.01 -5.50 -4.23
N GLU A 104 -9.04 -4.94 -3.60
CA GLU A 104 -10.37 -4.82 -4.17
C GLU A 104 -10.37 -4.03 -5.49
N ARG A 105 -9.62 -2.91 -5.53
CA ARG A 105 -9.47 -2.10 -6.75
C ARG A 105 -8.76 -2.87 -7.87
N THR A 106 -7.74 -3.65 -7.54
CA THR A 106 -7.06 -4.52 -8.50
C THR A 106 -8.02 -5.56 -9.08
N GLU A 107 -8.78 -6.25 -8.23
CA GLU A 107 -9.72 -7.29 -8.64
C GLU A 107 -10.82 -6.73 -9.53
N GLN A 108 -11.41 -5.60 -9.14
CA GLN A 108 -12.41 -4.90 -9.94
C GLN A 108 -11.86 -4.53 -11.32
N ALA A 109 -10.67 -3.94 -11.37
CA ALA A 109 -10.09 -3.49 -12.63
C ALA A 109 -9.68 -4.66 -13.55
N ILE A 110 -9.35 -5.83 -12.99
CA ILE A 110 -9.13 -7.07 -13.75
C ILE A 110 -10.47 -7.60 -14.31
N ALA A 111 -11.53 -7.61 -13.49
CA ALA A 111 -12.87 -8.04 -13.92
C ALA A 111 -13.44 -7.17 -15.04
N ASP A 112 -13.29 -5.85 -14.93
CA ASP A 112 -13.72 -4.88 -15.95
C ASP A 112 -12.97 -5.09 -17.27
N ALA A 113 -11.65 -5.33 -17.20
CA ALA A 113 -10.83 -5.62 -18.38
C ALA A 113 -11.19 -6.96 -19.04
N SER A 114 -11.56 -7.97 -18.25
CA SER A 114 -12.02 -9.26 -18.78
C SER A 114 -13.40 -9.15 -19.45
N THR A 115 -14.27 -8.26 -18.98
CA THR A 115 -15.62 -8.07 -19.52
C THR A 115 -15.58 -7.31 -20.85
N ALA A 116 -14.65 -6.36 -21.01
CA ALA A 116 -14.47 -5.59 -22.24
C ALA A 116 -13.83 -6.39 -23.40
N ALA A 117 -13.27 -7.57 -23.12
CA ALA A 117 -12.61 -8.43 -24.09
C ALA A 117 -13.53 -9.52 -24.69
N VAL A 118 -14.80 -9.58 -24.28
CA VAL A 118 -15.85 -10.50 -24.75
C VAL A 118 -16.83 -9.76 -25.63
#